data_AF-E3FYJ9-F1
#
_entry.id   AF-E3FYJ9-F1
#
_cell.length_a   1.000
_cell.length_b   1.000
_cell.length_c   1.000
_cell.angle_alpha   90.00
_cell.angle_beta   90.00
_cell.angle_gamma   90.00
#
_symmetry.space_group_name_H-M   'P 1'
#
loop_
_entity.id
_entity.type
_entity.pdbx_description
1 polymer ?
#
loop_
_entity_poly.entity_id
_entity_poly.type
_entity_poly.pdbx_seq_one_letter_code
_entity_poly.pdbx_strand_id
1 'polypeptide(L)'
;MGFRFLSVPAFRLVDHPQSLPDEDRLEPQLPPVPEAVERALASAEFRDIRARDRLRALLQGDLPPRLGSPGSGFGPSAVFAQPPQDLPALLRLADELEALARREAGERALVWKCKDCNARYAVPVSLVRPVSIRCERCGVPVELSAPHSLGEESLIDPFQGVVNTCRRELAVFFREAMARGWPVLVAEGDRPSVDGGEPARQ
;
A
#
# COMPACT_ATOMS: atom_id res chain seq x y z
N MET A 1 -14.00 3.85 -6.03
CA MET A 1 -13.20 5.08 -5.92
C MET A 1 -12.16 4.82 -4.84
N GLY A 2 -10.90 5.16 -5.08
CA GLY A 2 -9.80 4.86 -4.15
C GLY A 2 -8.96 6.10 -3.86
N PHE A 3 -8.27 6.12 -2.72
CA PHE A 3 -7.30 7.19 -2.44
C PHE A 3 -6.09 7.05 -3.35
N ARG A 4 -5.76 8.14 -4.06
CA ARG A 4 -4.48 8.28 -4.75
C ARG A 4 -3.68 9.39 -4.10
N PHE A 5 -2.41 9.10 -3.84
CA PHE A 5 -1.47 10.07 -3.29
C PHE A 5 -0.54 10.56 -4.38
N LEU A 6 -0.16 11.82 -4.27
CA LEU A 6 0.89 12.41 -5.09
C LEU A 6 1.61 13.49 -4.31
N SER A 7 2.81 13.84 -4.75
CA SER A 7 3.55 14.98 -4.20
C SER A 7 4.19 15.77 -5.33
N VAL A 8 4.09 17.09 -5.24
CA VAL A 8 4.62 18.05 -6.22
C VAL A 8 5.23 19.23 -5.47
N PRO A 9 6.19 19.97 -6.06
CA PRO A 9 6.74 21.16 -5.43
C PRO A 9 5.65 22.19 -5.08
N ALA A 10 5.72 22.80 -3.89
CA ALA A 10 4.68 23.72 -3.40
C ALA A 10 4.41 24.90 -4.33
N PHE A 11 5.45 25.41 -5.02
CA PHE A 11 5.33 26.53 -5.97
C PHE A 11 4.66 26.14 -7.30
N ARG A 12 4.41 24.86 -7.53
CA ARG A 12 3.69 24.34 -8.71
C ARG A 12 2.23 23.97 -8.40
N LEU A 13 1.77 24.18 -7.16
CA LEU A 13 0.36 23.99 -6.82
C LEU A 13 -0.49 25.03 -7.56
N VAL A 14 -1.57 24.55 -8.18
CA VAL A 14 -2.56 25.37 -8.87
C VAL A 14 -3.96 25.05 -8.35
N ASP A 15 -4.81 26.06 -8.34
CA ASP A 15 -6.21 25.89 -7.96
C ASP A 15 -7.01 25.23 -9.09
N HIS A 16 -8.00 24.43 -8.71
CA HIS A 16 -8.99 23.90 -9.63
C HIS A 16 -9.70 25.07 -10.36
N PRO A 17 -9.90 25.01 -11.69
CA PRO A 17 -9.88 23.82 -12.55
C PRO A 17 -8.57 23.53 -13.29
N GLN A 18 -7.47 24.23 -12.98
CA GLN A 18 -6.20 23.97 -13.65
C GLN A 18 -5.66 22.59 -13.25
N SER A 19 -4.99 21.89 -14.16
CA SER A 19 -4.37 20.60 -13.85
C SER A 19 -2.98 20.79 -13.24
N LEU A 20 -2.64 19.95 -12.26
CA LEU A 20 -1.29 19.95 -11.70
C LEU A 20 -0.29 19.43 -12.74
N PRO A 21 0.96 19.95 -12.76
CA PRO A 21 1.95 19.51 -13.72
C PRO A 21 2.38 18.05 -13.47
N ASP A 22 2.59 17.30 -14.55
CA ASP A 22 3.13 15.94 -14.51
C ASP A 22 4.64 15.95 -14.23
N GLU A 23 5.35 16.99 -14.66
CA GLU A 23 6.80 17.10 -14.50
C GLU A 23 7.19 17.16 -13.02
N ASP A 24 8.12 16.27 -12.65
CA ASP A 24 8.64 16.10 -11.29
C ASP A 24 7.61 15.59 -10.26
N ARG A 25 6.45 15.06 -10.68
CA ARG A 25 5.49 14.47 -9.75
C ARG A 25 6.01 13.17 -9.15
N LEU A 26 5.86 13.03 -7.84
CA LEU A 26 6.07 11.78 -7.13
C LEU A 26 4.73 11.08 -6.89
N GLU A 27 4.64 9.79 -7.22
CA GLU A 27 3.51 8.91 -6.90
C GLU A 27 4.02 7.61 -6.25
N PRO A 28 3.33 7.06 -5.24
CA PRO A 28 3.65 5.73 -4.71
C PRO A 28 3.29 4.65 -5.74
N GLN A 29 4.08 3.57 -5.78
CA GLN A 29 3.83 2.43 -6.68
C GLN A 29 2.81 1.46 -6.06
N LEU A 30 1.57 1.93 -5.91
CA LEU A 30 0.52 1.16 -5.25
C LEU A 30 -0.02 0.06 -6.17
N PRO A 31 -0.29 -1.15 -5.64
CA PRO A 31 -1.08 -2.16 -6.33
C PRO A 31 -2.44 -1.61 -6.80
N PRO A 32 -2.99 -2.07 -7.95
CA PRO A 32 -4.25 -1.57 -8.51
C PRO A 32 -5.48 -2.13 -7.77
N VAL A 33 -5.43 -2.18 -6.43
CA VAL A 33 -6.50 -2.64 -5.55
C VAL A 33 -6.85 -1.50 -4.60
N PRO A 34 -7.78 -0.59 -5.00
CA PRO A 34 -8.17 0.59 -4.23
C PRO A 34 -8.49 0.29 -2.76
N GLU A 35 -9.21 -0.79 -2.52
CA GLU A 35 -9.64 -1.22 -1.19
C GLU A 35 -8.44 -1.57 -0.29
N ALA A 36 -7.32 -2.01 -0.86
CA ALA A 36 -6.10 -2.31 -0.11
C ALA A 36 -5.43 -1.05 0.44
N VAL A 37 -5.52 0.08 -0.27
CA VAL A 37 -4.98 1.38 0.19
C VAL A 37 -5.77 1.90 1.38
N GLU A 38 -7.11 1.82 1.32
CA GLU A 38 -7.96 2.19 2.45
C GLU A 38 -7.70 1.31 3.68
N ARG A 39 -7.55 0.00 3.47
CA ARG A 39 -7.24 -0.95 4.54
C ARG A 39 -5.84 -0.72 5.12
N ALA A 40 -4.86 -0.38 4.29
CA ALA A 40 -3.50 -0.07 4.74
C ALA A 40 -3.46 1.07 5.76
N LEU A 41 -4.34 2.06 5.59
CA LEU A 41 -4.43 3.27 6.41
C LEU A 41 -5.48 3.20 7.52
N ALA A 42 -6.26 2.12 7.62
CA ALA A 42 -7.39 2.02 8.54
C ALA A 42 -6.99 2.05 10.02
N SER A 43 -5.79 1.58 10.34
CA SER A 43 -5.24 1.50 11.70
C SER A 43 -4.10 2.47 11.97
N ALA A 44 -3.73 3.31 11.00
CA ALA A 44 -2.62 4.25 11.14
C ALA A 44 -3.12 5.66 11.49
N GLU A 45 -2.32 6.41 12.23
CA GLU A 45 -2.70 7.74 12.75
C GLU A 45 -1.86 8.86 12.14
N PHE A 46 -2.52 10.00 11.91
CA PHE A 46 -1.91 11.25 11.51
C PHE A 46 -2.41 12.37 12.42
N ARG A 47 -1.51 12.92 13.25
CA ARG A 47 -1.84 13.93 14.28
C ARG A 47 -2.98 13.47 15.20
N ASP A 48 -2.87 12.26 15.73
CA ASP A 48 -3.81 11.66 16.70
C ASP A 48 -5.23 11.44 16.13
N ILE A 49 -5.38 11.49 14.80
CA ILE A 49 -6.61 11.18 14.06
C ILE A 49 -6.29 10.03 13.12
N ARG A 50 -7.22 9.08 12.95
CA ARG A 50 -7.05 7.99 11.98
C ARG A 50 -6.83 8.57 10.57
N ALA A 51 -5.74 8.18 9.93
CA ALA A 51 -5.34 8.71 8.63
C ALA A 51 -6.45 8.54 7.59
N ARG A 52 -7.08 7.36 7.56
CA ARG A 52 -8.24 7.08 6.68
C ARG A 52 -9.39 8.07 6.88
N ASP A 53 -9.74 8.36 8.13
CA ASP A 53 -10.90 9.20 8.44
C ASP A 53 -10.61 10.68 8.06
N ARG A 54 -9.36 11.13 8.25
CA ARG A 54 -8.89 12.43 7.74
C ARG A 54 -8.97 12.50 6.20
N LEU A 55 -8.56 11.47 5.49
CA LEU A 55 -8.61 11.44 4.02
C LEU A 55 -10.05 11.54 3.51
N ARG A 56 -10.97 10.80 4.14
CA ARG A 56 -12.41 10.91 3.84
C ARG A 56 -12.93 12.32 4.08
N ALA A 57 -12.57 12.94 5.20
CA ALA A 57 -12.98 14.32 5.49
C ALA A 57 -12.46 15.34 4.46
N LEU A 58 -11.26 15.12 3.91
CA LEU A 58 -10.67 16.01 2.91
C LEU A 58 -11.31 15.88 1.51
N LEU A 59 -11.81 14.69 1.16
CA LEU A 59 -12.35 14.41 -0.18
C LEU A 59 -13.88 14.42 -0.24
N GLN A 60 -14.54 14.05 0.86
CA GLN A 60 -16.00 13.87 0.95
C GLN A 60 -16.65 14.86 1.93
N GLY A 61 -15.89 15.84 2.41
CA GLY A 61 -16.42 16.92 3.26
C GLY A 61 -17.29 17.90 2.47
N ASP A 62 -18.01 18.76 3.20
CA ASP A 62 -18.90 19.77 2.60
C ASP A 62 -18.18 20.81 1.74
N LEU A 63 -16.86 20.95 1.93
CA LEU A 63 -16.00 21.82 1.14
C LEU A 63 -15.28 21.00 0.06
N PRO A 64 -15.52 21.26 -1.23
CA PRO A 64 -14.86 20.52 -2.30
C PRO A 64 -13.35 20.78 -2.29
N PRO A 65 -12.53 19.80 -2.75
CA PRO A 65 -11.10 19.97 -2.86
C PRO A 65 -10.77 21.14 -3.81
N ARG A 66 -9.88 22.03 -3.36
CA ARG A 66 -9.57 23.29 -4.05
C ARG A 66 -8.47 23.17 -5.09
N LEU A 67 -7.63 22.14 -5.02
CA LEU A 67 -6.49 22.00 -5.90
C LEU A 67 -6.86 21.23 -7.17
N GLY A 68 -6.11 21.53 -8.23
CA GLY A 68 -6.20 20.88 -9.51
C GLY A 68 -6.17 19.36 -9.47
N SER A 69 -6.78 18.74 -10.49
CA SER A 69 -6.56 17.32 -10.74
C SER A 69 -5.16 17.12 -11.36
N PRO A 70 -4.40 16.10 -10.96
CA PRO A 70 -3.12 15.76 -11.57
C PRO A 70 -3.23 15.04 -12.92
N GLY A 71 -4.43 14.93 -13.50
CA GLY A 71 -4.60 14.44 -14.88
C GLY A 71 -5.65 13.35 -14.99
N SER A 72 -5.54 12.54 -16.05
CA SER A 72 -6.52 11.50 -16.36
C SER A 72 -6.66 10.47 -15.23
N GLY A 73 -7.89 10.16 -14.86
CA GLY A 73 -8.20 9.20 -13.80
C GLY A 73 -8.03 9.73 -12.36
N PHE A 74 -7.87 11.05 -12.18
CA PHE A 74 -7.89 11.71 -10.88
C PHE A 74 -9.00 12.77 -10.79
N GLY A 75 -9.68 12.80 -9.65
CA GLY A 75 -10.53 13.92 -9.24
C GLY A 75 -9.73 15.13 -8.73
N PRO A 76 -10.43 16.19 -8.27
CA PRO A 76 -9.82 17.31 -7.56
C PRO A 76 -9.01 16.86 -6.35
N SER A 77 -7.93 17.60 -6.03
CA SER A 77 -6.99 17.21 -4.99
C SER A 77 -7.10 18.07 -3.73
N ALA A 78 -6.73 17.51 -2.59
CA ALA A 78 -6.61 18.19 -1.31
C ALA A 78 -5.22 18.00 -0.71
N VAL A 79 -4.75 18.97 0.07
CA VAL A 79 -3.50 18.83 0.83
C VAL A 79 -3.75 17.92 2.03
N PHE A 80 -3.12 16.75 2.04
CA PHE A 80 -3.15 15.85 3.19
C PHE A 80 -2.17 16.30 4.27
N ALA A 81 -0.94 16.63 3.86
CA ALA A 81 0.14 17.08 4.73
C ALA A 81 1.03 18.13 4.04
N GLN A 82 1.49 19.12 4.81
CA GLN A 82 2.34 20.20 4.36
C GLN A 82 3.59 20.35 5.24
N PRO A 83 4.79 20.11 4.69
CA PRO A 83 6.04 20.47 5.35
C PRO A 83 6.20 21.99 5.50
N PRO A 84 6.91 22.48 6.55
CA PRO A 84 7.53 21.71 7.63
C PRO A 84 6.57 21.32 8.77
N GLN A 85 5.37 21.89 8.83
CA GLN A 85 4.47 21.79 9.99
C GLN A 85 3.98 20.35 10.22
N ASP A 86 3.75 19.60 9.15
CA ASP A 86 3.28 18.21 9.21
C ASP A 86 4.41 17.18 9.20
N LEU A 87 5.66 17.61 9.06
CA LEU A 87 6.80 16.72 8.84
C LEU A 87 6.97 15.66 9.94
N PRO A 88 6.90 15.99 11.25
CA PRO A 88 7.00 14.98 12.30
C PRO A 88 5.84 13.98 12.29
N ALA A 89 4.62 14.43 11.97
CA ALA A 89 3.44 13.56 11.91
C ALA A 89 3.50 12.63 10.69
N LEU A 90 3.97 13.12 9.56
CA LEU A 90 4.15 12.34 8.34
C LEU A 90 5.21 11.25 8.50
N LEU A 91 6.31 11.55 9.21
CA LEU A 91 7.34 10.58 9.58
C LEU A 91 6.81 9.48 10.49
N ARG A 92 6.10 9.86 11.56
CA ARG A 92 5.49 8.89 12.47
C ARG A 92 4.52 7.97 11.73
N LEU A 93 3.71 8.52 10.82
CA LEU A 93 2.82 7.74 9.98
C LEU A 93 3.60 6.73 9.10
N ALA A 94 4.68 7.16 8.46
CA ALA A 94 5.51 6.28 7.64
C ALA A 94 6.14 5.14 8.47
N ASP A 95 6.60 5.43 9.68
CA ASP A 95 7.17 4.42 10.58
C ASP A 95 6.09 3.46 11.12
N GLU A 96 4.90 3.97 11.41
CA GLU A 96 3.77 3.15 11.85
C GLU A 96 3.31 2.17 10.75
N LEU A 97 3.20 2.63 9.50
CA LEU A 97 2.85 1.79 8.36
C LEU A 97 3.88 0.67 8.15
N GLU A 98 5.17 1.00 8.24
CA GLU A 98 6.26 0.01 8.15
C GLU A 98 6.19 -0.99 9.31
N ALA A 99 5.93 -0.52 10.52
CA ALA A 99 5.80 -1.38 11.69
C ALA A 99 4.58 -2.32 11.60
N LEU A 100 3.43 -1.81 11.13
CA LEU A 100 2.24 -2.61 10.84
C LEU A 100 2.53 -3.68 9.79
N ALA A 101 3.18 -3.30 8.69
CA ALA A 101 3.54 -4.23 7.62
C ALA A 101 4.49 -5.34 8.11
N ARG A 102 5.39 -5.04 9.06
CA ARG A 102 6.28 -6.03 9.68
C ARG A 102 5.56 -6.93 10.67
N ARG A 103 4.71 -6.39 11.54
CA ARG A 103 3.94 -7.17 12.51
C ARG A 103 3.00 -8.16 11.81
N GLU A 104 2.26 -7.68 10.82
CA GLU A 104 1.28 -8.49 10.09
C GLU A 104 1.93 -9.35 8.99
N ALA A 105 3.21 -9.15 8.67
CA ALA A 105 3.96 -10.13 7.86
C ALA A 105 4.14 -11.47 8.60
N GLY A 106 4.10 -11.48 9.93
CA GLY A 106 4.10 -12.71 10.74
C GLY A 106 2.85 -13.58 10.58
N GLU A 107 1.78 -13.06 9.97
CA GLU A 107 0.56 -13.81 9.65
C GLU A 107 0.68 -14.59 8.33
N ARG A 108 1.78 -14.42 7.59
CA ARG A 108 2.09 -15.14 6.36
C ARG A 108 2.94 -16.35 6.69
N ALA A 109 2.62 -17.49 6.07
CA ALA A 109 3.39 -18.71 6.20
C ALA A 109 3.86 -19.20 4.84
N LEU A 110 5.11 -19.65 4.78
CA LEU A 110 5.55 -20.49 3.67
C LEU A 110 5.00 -21.89 3.86
N VAL A 111 4.58 -22.49 2.76
CA VAL A 111 3.94 -23.80 2.77
C VAL A 111 4.85 -24.83 2.11
N TRP A 112 4.98 -26.00 2.74
CA TRP A 112 5.61 -27.18 2.17
C TRP A 112 4.67 -28.37 2.27
N LYS A 113 4.90 -29.38 1.42
CA LYS A 113 4.23 -30.67 1.48
C LYS A 113 5.26 -31.77 1.58
N CYS A 114 5.00 -32.76 2.43
CA CYS A 114 5.76 -34.00 2.42
C CYS A 114 5.58 -34.69 1.06
N LYS A 115 6.68 -35.12 0.44
CA LYS A 115 6.68 -35.74 -0.89
C LYS A 115 5.89 -37.06 -0.94
N ASP A 116 5.84 -37.80 0.17
CA ASP A 116 5.25 -39.14 0.19
C ASP A 116 3.78 -39.15 0.66
N CYS A 117 3.47 -38.48 1.78
CA CYS A 117 2.12 -38.52 2.37
C CYS A 117 1.32 -37.22 2.21
N ASN A 118 1.88 -36.23 1.50
CA ASN A 118 1.26 -34.93 1.24
C ASN A 118 0.88 -34.12 2.50
N ALA A 119 1.43 -34.47 3.67
CA ALA A 119 1.25 -33.71 4.90
C ALA A 119 1.74 -32.28 4.71
N ARG A 120 0.92 -31.31 5.15
CA ARG A 120 1.15 -29.88 4.91
C ARG A 120 1.84 -29.24 6.11
N TYR A 121 2.89 -28.48 5.85
CA TYR A 121 3.64 -27.69 6.83
C TYR A 121 3.53 -26.22 6.48
N ALA A 122 3.08 -25.39 7.41
CA ALA A 122 3.01 -23.95 7.25
C ALA A 122 3.87 -23.30 8.34
N VAL A 123 4.95 -22.61 7.93
CA VAL A 123 5.85 -21.92 8.86
C VAL A 123 5.74 -20.42 8.64
N PRO A 124 5.43 -19.62 9.67
CA PRO A 124 5.42 -18.17 9.57
C PRO A 124 6.71 -17.64 8.97
N VAL A 125 6.63 -16.71 8.02
CA VAL A 125 7.80 -16.16 7.29
C VAL A 125 8.88 -15.65 8.26
N SER A 126 8.47 -15.04 9.37
CA SER A 126 9.36 -14.54 10.43
C SER A 126 10.17 -15.64 11.15
N LEU A 127 9.73 -16.90 11.06
CA LEU A 127 10.35 -18.06 11.70
C LEU A 127 11.00 -19.01 10.68
N VAL A 128 10.97 -18.69 9.39
CA VAL A 128 11.55 -19.53 8.33
C VAL A 128 13.06 -19.53 8.46
N ARG A 129 13.62 -20.73 8.62
CA ARG A 129 15.06 -21.01 8.62
C ARG A 129 15.26 -22.34 7.91
N PRO A 130 16.36 -22.53 7.16
CA PRO A 130 16.62 -23.79 6.47
C PRO A 130 16.77 -24.91 7.50
N VAL A 131 15.77 -25.77 7.60
CA VAL A 131 15.77 -26.91 8.52
C VAL A 131 15.21 -28.14 7.84
N SER A 132 15.72 -29.31 8.22
CA SER A 132 15.16 -30.60 7.83
C SER A 132 14.46 -31.19 9.06
N ILE A 133 13.15 -31.37 8.96
CA ILE A 133 12.33 -31.99 10.01
C ILE A 133 11.83 -33.34 9.53
N ARG A 134 11.48 -34.24 10.46
CA ARG A 134 10.80 -35.48 10.08
C ARG A 134 9.30 -35.25 9.94
N CYS A 135 8.71 -35.82 8.90
CA CYS A 135 7.28 -35.74 8.70
C CYS A 135 6.54 -36.44 9.85
N GLU A 136 5.56 -35.77 10.45
CA GLU A 136 4.82 -36.28 11.61
C GLU A 136 3.94 -37.49 11.26
N ARG A 137 3.58 -37.64 9.98
CA ARG A 137 2.74 -38.75 9.48
C ARG A 137 3.52 -39.97 9.01
N CYS A 138 4.59 -39.79 8.25
CA CYS A 138 5.32 -40.90 7.62
C CYS A 138 6.81 -40.97 8.00
N GLY A 139 7.33 -40.05 8.81
CA GLY A 139 8.72 -40.04 9.28
C GLY A 139 9.77 -39.60 8.25
N VAL A 140 9.38 -39.41 6.99
CA VAL A 140 10.26 -39.00 5.88
C VAL A 140 10.74 -37.56 6.08
N PRO A 141 12.01 -37.23 5.80
CA PRO A 141 12.52 -35.88 5.95
C PRO A 141 11.80 -34.89 5.01
N VAL A 142 11.46 -33.73 5.56
CA VAL A 142 10.88 -32.59 4.85
C VAL A 142 11.84 -31.41 5.01
N GLU A 143 12.37 -30.93 3.89
CA GLU A 143 13.25 -29.76 3.87
C GLU A 143 12.42 -28.47 3.81
N LEU A 144 12.35 -27.79 4.96
CA LEU A 144 11.71 -26.50 5.10
C LEU A 144 12.74 -25.42 4.76
N SER A 145 12.91 -25.15 3.46
CA SER A 145 13.73 -24.05 2.96
C SER A 145 12.91 -23.17 2.02
N ALA A 146 13.11 -21.86 2.11
CA ALA A 146 12.34 -20.87 1.34
C ALA A 146 12.27 -21.15 -0.17
N PRO A 147 13.36 -21.50 -0.89
CA PRO A 147 13.30 -21.77 -2.33
C PRO A 147 12.50 -23.03 -2.69
N HIS A 148 12.30 -23.97 -1.75
CA HIS A 148 11.54 -25.19 -1.97
C HIS A 148 10.09 -25.11 -1.45
N SER A 149 9.66 -23.91 -1.05
CA SER A 149 8.26 -23.69 -0.65
C SER A 149 7.33 -23.71 -1.85
N LEU A 150 6.07 -24.04 -1.60
CA LEU A 150 4.98 -24.03 -2.59
C LEU A 150 4.37 -22.63 -2.78
N GLY A 151 4.92 -21.63 -2.08
CA GLY A 151 4.42 -20.26 -2.06
C GLY A 151 4.13 -19.76 -0.65
N GLU A 152 3.83 -18.45 -0.58
CA GLU A 152 3.36 -17.78 0.62
C GLU A 152 1.83 -17.84 0.68
N GLU A 153 1.28 -18.45 1.73
CA GLU A 153 -0.15 -18.36 2.05
C GLU A 153 -0.33 -17.46 3.27
N SER A 154 -1.34 -16.60 3.23
CA SER A 154 -1.80 -15.92 4.43
C SER A 154 -2.54 -16.92 5.31
N LEU A 155 -2.19 -16.99 6.59
CA LEU A 155 -2.87 -17.88 7.53
C LEU A 155 -4.30 -17.41 7.85
N ILE A 156 -4.62 -16.13 7.58
CA ILE A 156 -5.86 -15.49 8.03
C ILE A 156 -6.58 -14.75 6.89
N ASP A 157 -5.92 -13.84 6.16
CA ASP A 157 -6.54 -13.03 5.10
C ASP A 157 -5.72 -13.00 3.79
N PRO A 158 -6.24 -13.48 2.65
CA PRO A 158 -5.54 -13.49 1.37
C PRO A 158 -5.13 -12.09 0.86
N PHE A 159 -5.79 -11.01 1.28
CA PHE A 159 -5.45 -9.64 0.86
C PHE A 159 -4.33 -9.00 1.67
N GLN A 160 -3.93 -9.62 2.79
CA GLN A 160 -2.98 -9.06 3.74
C GLN A 160 -1.61 -8.75 3.11
N GLY A 161 -1.18 -9.58 2.15
CA GLY A 161 0.05 -9.34 1.39
C GLY A 161 0.00 -8.03 0.60
N VAL A 162 -1.10 -7.78 -0.13
CA VAL A 162 -1.30 -6.55 -0.92
C VAL A 162 -1.39 -5.34 0.01
N VAL A 163 -2.10 -5.45 1.13
CA VAL A 163 -2.20 -4.39 2.15
C VAL A 163 -0.82 -4.02 2.70
N ASN A 164 0.02 -5.01 3.00
CA ASN A 164 1.38 -4.79 3.49
C ASN A 164 2.29 -4.16 2.43
N THR A 165 2.14 -4.53 1.16
CA THR A 165 2.81 -3.84 0.04
C THR A 165 2.39 -2.37 0.00
N CYS A 166 1.09 -2.07 0.03
CA CYS A 166 0.60 -0.68 0.08
C CYS A 166 1.22 0.11 1.24
N ARG A 167 1.29 -0.48 2.44
CA ARG A 167 1.89 0.18 3.62
C ARG A 167 3.36 0.55 3.40
N ARG A 168 4.16 -0.36 2.83
CA ARG A 168 5.59 -0.12 2.54
C ARG A 168 5.78 0.95 1.49
N GLU A 169 5.02 0.87 0.39
CA GLU A 169 5.08 1.85 -0.70
C GLU A 169 4.66 3.25 -0.24
N LEU A 170 3.59 3.36 0.54
CA LEU A 170 3.18 4.62 1.16
C LEU A 170 4.24 5.16 2.11
N ALA A 171 4.86 4.30 2.93
CA ALA A 171 5.90 4.72 3.86
C ALA A 171 7.16 5.23 3.12
N VAL A 172 7.56 4.60 2.02
CA VAL A 172 8.66 5.07 1.16
C VAL A 172 8.29 6.42 0.53
N PHE A 173 7.10 6.51 -0.06
CA PHE A 173 6.59 7.74 -0.67
C PHE A 173 6.56 8.92 0.30
N PHE A 174 6.03 8.74 1.51
CA PHE A 174 5.98 9.81 2.52
C PHE A 174 7.37 10.28 2.93
N ARG A 175 8.35 9.38 3.02
CA ARG A 175 9.74 9.74 3.32
C ARG A 175 10.38 10.51 2.18
N GLU A 176 10.13 10.12 0.94
CA GLU A 176 10.65 10.81 -0.25
C GLU A 176 10.02 12.21 -0.43
N ALA A 177 8.70 12.33 -0.28
CA ALA A 177 8.00 13.61 -0.33
C ALA A 177 8.55 14.58 0.72
N MET A 178 8.79 14.09 1.94
CA MET A 178 9.44 14.86 2.99
C MET A 178 10.89 15.24 2.63
N ALA A 179 11.71 14.31 2.13
CA ALA A 179 13.10 14.59 1.81
C ALA A 179 13.24 15.73 0.80
N ARG A 180 12.24 15.87 -0.08
CA ARG A 180 12.10 16.97 -1.05
C ARG A 180 11.45 18.23 -0.49
N GLY A 181 10.87 18.16 0.70
CA GLY A 181 10.09 19.25 1.31
C GLY A 181 8.77 19.54 0.60
N TRP A 182 8.22 18.55 -0.11
CA TRP A 182 7.04 18.73 -0.94
C TRP A 182 5.74 18.39 -0.18
N PRO A 183 4.65 19.13 -0.41
CA PRO A 183 3.34 18.79 0.13
C PRO A 183 2.87 17.42 -0.40
N VAL A 184 2.18 16.68 0.45
CA VAL A 184 1.50 15.43 0.08
C VAL A 184 0.05 15.77 -0.20
N LEU A 185 -0.39 15.47 -1.42
CA LEU A 185 -1.76 15.63 -1.86
C LEU A 185 -2.46 14.28 -1.90
N VAL A 186 -3.77 14.32 -1.74
CA VAL A 186 -4.67 13.19 -1.96
C VAL A 186 -5.74 13.60 -2.97
N ALA A 187 -6.08 12.71 -3.89
CA ALA A 187 -7.23 12.83 -4.77
C ALA A 187 -8.02 11.52 -4.79
N GLU A 188 -9.28 11.58 -5.23
CA GLU A 188 -10.01 10.36 -5.59
C GLU A 188 -9.51 9.85 -6.95
N GLY A 189 -9.11 8.59 -7.00
CA GLY A 189 -8.82 7.89 -8.24
C GLY A 189 -10.07 7.22 -8.81
N ASP A 190 -10.27 7.37 -10.11
CA ASP A 190 -11.21 6.52 -10.83
C ASP A 190 -10.62 5.10 -10.94
N ARG A 191 -11.49 4.08 -10.92
CA ARG A 191 -11.03 2.71 -11.21
C ARG A 191 -10.41 2.73 -12.62
N PRO A 192 -9.23 2.13 -12.86
CA PRO A 192 -8.78 1.96 -14.23
C PRO A 192 -9.90 1.22 -14.97
N SER A 193 -10.49 1.87 -15.97
CA SER A 193 -11.31 1.16 -16.94
C SER A 193 -10.40 0.07 -17.50
N VAL A 194 -10.80 -1.19 -17.33
CA VAL A 194 -10.23 -2.26 -18.12
C VAL A 194 -10.70 -1.98 -19.55
N ASP A 195 -9.95 -1.16 -20.28
CA ASP A 195 -10.09 -1.04 -21.73
C ASP A 195 -9.65 -2.37 -22.31
N GLY A 196 -10.59 -3.32 -22.30
CA GLY A 196 -10.60 -4.45 -23.21
C GLY A 196 -10.75 -3.90 -24.62
N GLY A 197 -9.63 -3.47 -25.19
CA GLY A 197 -9.53 -3.14 -26.60
C GLY A 197 -9.75 -4.41 -27.43
N GLU A 198 -11.01 -4.69 -27.74
CA GLU A 198 -11.36 -5.55 -28.87
C GLU A 198 -11.32 -4.67 -30.13
N PRO A 199 -10.36 -4.85 -31.05
CA PRO A 199 -10.40 -4.14 -32.31
C PRO A 199 -11.59 -4.65 -33.11
N ALA A 200 -12.55 -3.76 -33.36
CA ALA A 200 -13.62 -3.98 -34.31
C ALA A 200 -13.02 -4.38 -35.66
N ARG A 201 -13.22 -5.65 -36.04
CA ARG A 201 -12.94 -6.14 -37.40
C ARG A 201 -13.97 -5.50 -38.33
N GLN A 202 -13.47 -4.71 -39.28
CA GLN A 202 -14.17 -4.37 -40.52
C GLN A 202 -14.14 -5.57 -41.47
#